data_AF-A0A7W1JV94-F1
#
_entry.id   AF-A0A7W1JV94-F1
#
_cell.length_a   1.000
_cell.length_b   1.000
_cell.length_c   1.000
_cell.angle_alpha   90.00
_cell.angle_beta   90.00
_cell.angle_gamma   90.00
#
_symmetry.space_group_name_H-M   'P 1'
#
loop_
_entity.id
_entity.type
_entity.pdbx_description
1 polymer ?
#
loop_
_entity_poly.entity_id
_entity_poly.type
_entity_poly.pdbx_seq_one_letter_code
_entity_poly.pdbx_strand_id
1 'polypeptide(L)'
;MSYLSESADAIRKDLERRPLREGSLALRLRALPPPLDLVGAIGASETSPALIGEVRRTSPFPGSIGPAGRETGQVAEHLVRGGAVAVSVATEPRLFDGS
;
A
#
# COMPACT_ATOMS: atom_id res chain seq x y z
N MET A 1 5.18 1.89 24.48
CA MET A 1 5.95 2.49 23.37
C MET A 1 4.96 2.99 22.32
N SER A 2 5.39 3.72 21.30
CA SER A 2 4.49 4.17 20.22
C SER A 2 4.26 3.03 19.21
N TYR A 3 3.07 2.96 18.59
CA TYR A 3 2.79 2.01 17.48
C TYR A 3 3.84 2.07 16.37
N LEU A 4 4.38 3.26 16.11
CA LEU A 4 5.43 3.45 15.11
C LEU A 4 6.74 2.76 15.50
N SER A 5 7.18 2.93 16.75
CA SER A 5 8.41 2.28 17.23
C SER A 5 8.26 0.76 17.24
N GLU A 6 7.11 0.26 17.68
CA GLU A 6 6.84 -1.18 17.74
C GLU A 6 6.82 -1.82 16.34
N SER A 7 6.15 -1.17 15.38
CA SER A 7 6.14 -1.62 13.98
C SER A 7 7.55 -1.61 13.36
N ALA A 8 8.29 -0.51 13.51
CA ALA A 8 9.64 -0.38 12.97
C ALA A 8 10.59 -1.44 13.54
N ASP A 9 10.55 -1.68 14.85
CA ASP A 9 11.39 -2.70 15.49
C ASP A 9 11.02 -4.12 15.05
N ALA A 10 9.73 -4.37 14.85
CA ALA A 10 9.26 -5.66 14.38
C ALA A 10 9.68 -5.93 12.92
N ILE A 11 9.64 -4.91 12.05
CA ILE A 11 10.13 -4.98 10.66
C ILE A 11 11.65 -5.23 10.64
N ARG A 12 12.43 -4.51 11.46
CA ARG A 12 13.89 -4.72 11.55
C ARG A 12 14.23 -6.16 11.93
N LYS A 13 13.59 -6.70 12.97
CA LYS A 13 13.77 -8.08 13.42
C LYS A 13 13.40 -9.10 12.34
N ASP A 14 12.36 -8.83 11.55
CA ASP A 14 11.98 -9.70 10.43
C ASP A 14 13.06 -9.71 9.34
N LEU A 15 13.60 -8.55 8.99
CA LEU A 15 14.67 -8.41 8.01
C LEU A 15 15.99 -9.04 8.48
N GLU A 16 16.30 -8.97 9.78
CA GLU A 16 17.45 -9.66 10.37
C GLU A 16 17.30 -11.19 10.30
N ARG A 17 16.10 -11.71 10.61
CA ARG A 17 15.81 -13.16 10.58
C ARG A 17 15.67 -13.71 9.17
N ARG A 18 15.17 -12.89 8.24
CA ARG A 18 14.85 -13.25 6.85
C ARG A 18 15.34 -12.14 5.94
N PRO A 19 16.66 -12.03 5.74
CA PRO A 19 17.22 -10.97 4.91
C PRO A 19 16.73 -11.10 3.48
N LEU A 20 16.42 -9.96 2.87
CA LEU A 20 16.07 -9.88 1.47
C LEU A 20 17.29 -10.21 0.63
N ARG A 21 17.10 -11.08 -0.37
CA ARG A 21 18.15 -11.42 -1.33
C ARG A 21 18.18 -10.39 -2.44
N GLU A 22 18.99 -9.35 -2.29
CA GLU A 22 19.08 -8.22 -3.23
C GLU A 22 19.24 -8.67 -4.69
N GLY A 23 20.13 -9.64 -4.96
CA GLY A 23 20.32 -10.17 -6.31
C GLY A 23 19.05 -10.82 -6.89
N SER A 24 18.29 -11.55 -6.07
CA SER A 24 17.01 -12.14 -6.48
C SER A 24 15.94 -11.05 -6.72
N LEU A 25 15.94 -9.99 -5.93
CA LEU A 25 15.06 -8.84 -6.13
C LEU A 25 15.39 -8.11 -7.44
N ALA A 26 16.67 -7.82 -7.68
CA ALA A 26 17.12 -7.15 -8.90
C ALA A 26 16.72 -7.94 -10.16
N LEU A 27 16.82 -9.27 -10.13
CA LEU A 27 16.36 -10.12 -11.24
C LEU A 27 14.84 -10.03 -11.45
N ARG A 28 14.04 -10.03 -10.38
CA ARG A 28 12.58 -9.86 -10.49
C ARG A 28 12.21 -8.49 -11.04
N LEU A 29 12.86 -7.42 -10.58
CA LEU A 29 12.60 -6.05 -11.05
C LEU A 29 12.83 -5.89 -12.54
N ARG A 30 13.83 -6.58 -13.13
CA ARG A 30 14.09 -6.55 -14.57
C ARG A 30 12.98 -7.14 -15.44
N ALA A 31 12.10 -7.97 -14.87
CA ALA A 31 10.98 -8.57 -15.57
C ALA A 31 9.67 -7.78 -15.42
N LEU A 32 9.66 -6.73 -14.59
CA LEU A 32 8.47 -5.91 -14.38
C LEU A 32 8.35 -4.83 -15.47
N PRO A 33 7.12 -4.38 -15.80
CA PRO A 33 6.91 -3.18 -16.59
C PRO A 33 7.59 -1.96 -15.95
N PRO A 34 7.92 -0.92 -16.74
CA PRO A 34 8.43 0.33 -16.18
C PRO A 34 7.42 0.94 -15.19
N PRO A 35 7.90 1.63 -14.14
CA PRO A 35 7.02 2.30 -13.19
C PRO A 35 6.18 3.38 -13.88
N LEU A 36 4.96 3.56 -13.41
CA LEU A 36 4.07 4.63 -13.87
C LEU A 36 4.50 5.98 -13.27
N ASP A 37 4.24 7.08 -13.99
CA ASP A 37 4.54 8.44 -13.53
C ASP A 37 3.47 8.95 -12.54
N LEU A 38 3.69 8.69 -11.25
CA LEU A 38 2.80 9.13 -10.18
C LEU A 38 2.74 10.66 -10.06
N VAL A 39 3.87 11.35 -10.25
CA VAL A 39 3.94 12.82 -10.11
C VAL A 39 3.15 13.48 -11.24
N GLY A 40 3.33 13.00 -12.47
CA GLY A 40 2.53 13.41 -13.62
C GLY A 40 1.03 13.14 -13.42
N ALA A 41 0.66 11.95 -12.90
CA ALA A 41 -0.74 11.61 -12.63
C ALA A 41 -1.39 12.56 -11.60
N ILE A 42 -0.67 12.93 -10.53
CA ILE A 42 -1.15 13.90 -9.55
C ILE A 42 -1.30 15.30 -10.18
N GLY A 43 -0.32 15.73 -10.97
CA GLY A 43 -0.34 17.05 -11.62
C GLY A 43 -1.40 17.18 -12.73
N ALA A 44 -1.75 16.08 -13.39
CA ALA A 44 -2.76 16.02 -14.45
C ALA A 44 -4.16 15.64 -13.95
N SER A 45 -4.36 15.50 -12.62
CA SER A 45 -5.63 15.12 -12.03
C SER A 45 -6.78 16.04 -12.46
N GLU A 46 -7.87 15.46 -12.97
CA GLU A 46 -9.10 16.18 -13.26
C GLU A 46 -9.84 16.63 -11.98
N THR A 47 -9.52 16.00 -10.85
CA THR A 47 -10.06 16.34 -9.54
C THR A 47 -9.09 17.19 -8.74
N SER A 48 -9.61 18.19 -8.03
CA SER A 48 -8.88 19.00 -7.07
C SER A 48 -9.61 18.95 -5.72
N PRO A 49 -9.03 18.30 -4.69
CA PRO A 49 -7.68 17.73 -4.65
C PRO A 49 -7.54 16.44 -5.48
N ALA A 50 -6.33 16.15 -5.96
CA ALA A 50 -5.99 14.85 -6.52
C ALA A 50 -6.09 13.78 -5.43
N LEU A 51 -6.75 12.66 -5.73
CA LEU A 51 -7.02 11.61 -4.76
C LEU A 51 -6.09 10.40 -4.96
N ILE A 52 -5.36 10.03 -3.92
CA ILE A 52 -4.75 8.70 -3.81
C ILE A 52 -5.68 7.85 -2.94
N GLY A 53 -6.34 6.87 -3.55
CA GLY A 53 -7.26 5.98 -2.83
C GLY A 53 -6.48 4.92 -2.06
N GLU A 54 -6.78 4.72 -0.78
CA GLU A 54 -6.10 3.69 0.03
C GLU A 54 -6.96 2.43 0.16
N VAL A 55 -6.32 1.28 -0.07
CA VAL A 55 -6.87 -0.04 0.24
C VAL A 55 -6.16 -0.57 1.49
N ARG A 56 -6.92 -0.71 2.57
CA ARG A 56 -6.49 -1.32 3.84
C ARG A 56 -7.62 -2.18 4.42
N ARG A 57 -7.27 -3.24 5.15
CA ARG A 57 -8.26 -4.12 5.79
C ARG A 57 -8.55 -3.69 7.22
N THR A 58 -7.53 -3.34 7.98
CA THR A 58 -7.66 -2.87 9.37
C THR A 58 -6.86 -1.58 9.60
N SER A 59 -7.01 -0.98 10.78
CA SER A 59 -6.25 0.19 11.23
C SER A 59 -6.07 0.10 12.74
N PRO A 60 -4.92 0.50 13.30
CA PRO A 60 -4.73 0.59 14.75
C PRO A 60 -5.55 1.72 15.38
N PHE A 61 -6.13 2.62 14.57
CA PHE A 61 -6.94 3.74 15.02
C PHE A 61 -8.43 3.45 14.92
N PRO A 62 -9.25 3.93 15.88
CA PRO A 62 -10.68 3.75 15.86
C PRO A 62 -11.32 4.41 14.62
N GLY A 63 -12.19 3.66 13.95
CA GLY A 63 -12.91 4.11 12.77
C GLY A 63 -13.50 2.94 11.99
N SER A 64 -14.62 3.17 11.28
CA SER A 64 -15.22 2.14 10.43
C SER A 64 -14.40 2.01 9.14
N ILE A 65 -13.92 0.80 8.86
CA ILE A 65 -13.16 0.48 7.64
C ILE A 65 -14.07 -0.33 6.72
N GLY A 66 -15.14 0.31 6.25
CA GLY A 66 -16.11 -0.30 5.33
C GLY A 66 -16.68 -1.65 5.79
N PRO A 67 -17.44 -2.34 4.92
CA PRO A 67 -17.88 -3.70 5.19
C PRO A 67 -16.72 -4.69 5.07
N ALA A 68 -16.63 -5.61 6.02
CA ALA A 68 -15.68 -6.72 5.97
C ALA A 68 -15.92 -7.62 4.74
N GLY A 69 -14.85 -8.23 4.22
CA GLY A 69 -14.94 -9.24 3.14
C GLY A 69 -14.98 -8.70 1.71
N ARG A 70 -14.68 -7.41 1.49
CA ARG A 70 -14.44 -6.91 0.12
C ARG A 70 -13.09 -7.38 -0.41
N GLU A 71 -13.09 -7.88 -1.63
CA GLU A 71 -11.86 -8.24 -2.35
C GLU A 71 -11.02 -6.98 -2.65
N THR A 72 -9.72 -7.04 -2.35
CA THR A 72 -8.77 -5.91 -2.53
C THR A 72 -8.85 -5.31 -3.94
N GLY A 73 -8.92 -6.14 -4.97
CA GLY A 73 -9.03 -5.70 -6.36
C GLY A 73 -10.30 -4.91 -6.65
N GLN A 74 -11.43 -5.33 -6.09
CA GLN A 74 -12.70 -4.60 -6.26
C GLN A 74 -12.66 -3.23 -5.58
N VAL A 75 -12.02 -3.11 -4.42
CA VAL A 75 -11.87 -1.81 -3.74
C VAL A 75 -11.01 -0.88 -4.59
N ALA A 76 -9.87 -1.36 -5.11
CA ALA A 76 -9.00 -0.58 -5.98
C ALA A 76 -9.74 -0.10 -7.25
N GLU A 77 -10.52 -0.96 -7.89
CA GLU A 77 -11.34 -0.57 -9.03
C GLU A 77 -12.37 0.51 -8.70
N HIS A 78 -13.05 0.40 -7.55
CA HIS A 78 -14.01 1.42 -7.13
C HIS A 78 -13.34 2.76 -6.86
N LEU A 79 -12.14 2.77 -6.28
CA LEU A 79 -11.36 3.98 -6.04
C LEU A 79 -10.99 4.66 -7.36
N VAL A 80 -10.49 3.90 -8.33
CA VAL A 80 -10.16 4.41 -9.67
C VAL A 80 -11.40 4.94 -10.38
N ARG A 81 -12.52 4.18 -10.38
CA ARG A 81 -13.80 4.66 -10.93
C ARG A 81 -14.33 5.92 -10.21
N GLY A 82 -13.98 6.09 -8.94
CA GLY A 82 -14.32 7.26 -8.14
C GLY A 82 -13.39 8.48 -8.37
N GLY A 83 -12.42 8.39 -9.29
CA GLY A 83 -11.52 9.49 -9.63
C GLY A 83 -10.19 9.48 -8.88
N ALA A 84 -9.82 8.39 -8.21
CA ALA A 84 -8.48 8.26 -7.66
C ALA A 84 -7.44 8.15 -8.79
N VAL A 85 -6.41 9.00 -8.74
CA VAL A 85 -5.30 9.02 -9.71
C VAL A 85 -4.27 7.93 -9.43
N ALA A 86 -4.25 7.39 -8.21
CA ALA A 86 -3.41 6.28 -7.81
C ALA A 86 -4.07 5.50 -6.67
N VAL A 87 -3.59 4.27 -6.46
CA VAL A 87 -4.03 3.41 -5.37
C VAL A 87 -2.84 3.13 -4.46
N SER A 88 -3.00 3.44 -3.18
CA SER A 88 -2.12 3.00 -2.09
C SER A 88 -2.64 1.68 -1.54
N VAL A 89 -1.79 0.68 -1.36
CA VAL A 89 -2.17 -0.63 -0.82
C VAL A 89 -1.31 -0.92 0.41
N ALA A 90 -1.94 -1.11 1.56
CA ALA A 90 -1.24 -1.44 2.79
C ALA A 90 -0.78 -2.91 2.78
N THR A 91 0.53 -3.13 2.78
CA THR A 91 1.13 -4.48 2.76
C THR A 91 1.66 -4.92 4.14
N GLU A 92 1.54 -4.08 5.17
CA GLU A 92 2.04 -4.42 6.51
C GLU A 92 1.03 -5.33 7.23
N PRO A 93 1.44 -6.53 7.67
CA PRO A 93 0.51 -7.55 8.14
C PRO A 93 0.02 -7.35 9.58
N ARG A 94 0.78 -6.70 10.47
CA ARG A 94 0.46 -6.68 11.92
C ARG A 94 -0.59 -5.64 12.29
N LEU A 95 -0.54 -4.46 11.69
CA LEU A 95 -1.39 -3.31 12.01
C LEU A 95 -2.52 -3.11 11.01
N PHE A 96 -2.34 -3.55 9.76
CA PHE A 96 -3.30 -3.31 8.67
C PHE A 96 -3.87 -4.59 8.05
N ASP A 97 -3.45 -5.77 8.53
CA ASP A 97 -3.81 -7.07 7.97
C ASP A 97 -3.51 -7.16 6.45
N GLY A 98 -2.40 -6.52 6.06
CA GLY A 98 -1.89 -6.50 4.70
C GLY A 98 -1.07 -7.73 4.32
N SER A 99 -0.68 -7.80 3.04
CA SER A 99 0.18 -8.84 2.46
C SER A 99 1.12 -8.29 1.40
#